data_AF-A0A5D3CG56-F1
#
_entry.id   AF-A0A5D3CG56-F1
#
_cell.length_a   1.000
_cell.length_b   1.000
_cell.length_c   1.000
_cell.angle_alpha   90.00
_cell.angle_beta   90.00
_cell.angle_gamma   90.00
#
_symmetry.space_group_name_H-M   'P 1'
#
loop_
_entity.id
_entity.type
_entity.pdbx_description
1 polymer ?
#
loop_
_entity_poly.entity_id
_entity_poly.type
_entity_poly.pdbx_seq_one_letter_code
_entity_poly.pdbx_strand_id
1 'polypeptide(L)'
;MASPPSILSLLLLLLLLNFVITAATISTTNLPSAMARPYPRKHVVRAEGNPRCESWKFAVEVNAAGSWKSVPRPCIAFVRDYFNGDRYLSDSRTVVNYSLTFANSVNMAGKENGRNAWVFDVDETLLSNLPYYRVNGYGLAFNVHSNLYIFS
;
A
#
# COMPACT_ATOMS: atom_id res chain seq x y z
N MET A 1 52.80 -30.76 -25.98
CA MET A 1 52.12 -30.06 -27.08
C MET A 1 50.62 -30.09 -26.79
N ALA A 2 50.03 -28.97 -26.37
CA ALA A 2 48.60 -28.91 -26.10
C ALA A 2 47.83 -28.87 -27.43
N SER A 3 46.81 -29.72 -27.57
CA SER A 3 45.89 -29.70 -28.72
C SER A 3 45.25 -28.31 -28.83
N PRO A 4 45.17 -27.72 -30.04
CA PRO A 4 44.42 -26.48 -30.21
C PRO A 4 42.96 -26.71 -29.79
N PRO A 5 42.32 -25.72 -29.13
CA PRO A 5 40.93 -25.85 -28.74
C PRO A 5 40.07 -26.03 -30.00
N SER A 6 39.23 -27.07 -30.01
CA SER A 6 38.26 -27.28 -31.07
C SER A 6 37.35 -26.07 -31.20
N ILE A 7 37.01 -25.67 -32.43
CA ILE A 7 36.09 -24.57 -32.75
C ILE A 7 34.76 -24.74 -31.99
N LEU A 8 34.32 -25.98 -31.78
CA LEU A 8 33.12 -26.30 -31.00
C LEU A 8 33.23 -25.88 -29.53
N SER A 9 34.42 -26.03 -28.94
CA SER A 9 34.70 -25.60 -27.56
C SER A 9 34.64 -24.08 -27.43
N LEU A 10 35.15 -23.35 -28.43
CA LEU A 10 35.08 -21.89 -28.46
C LEU A 10 33.63 -21.39 -28.62
N LEU A 11 32.84 -22.04 -29.47
CA LEU A 11 31.42 -21.71 -29.67
C LEU A 11 30.59 -21.98 -28.40
N LEU A 12 30.81 -23.10 -27.73
CA LEU A 12 30.16 -23.39 -26.45
C LEU A 12 30.53 -22.35 -25.38
N LEU A 13 31.80 -21.96 -25.29
CA LEU A 13 32.25 -20.97 -24.33
C LEU A 13 31.59 -19.60 -24.57
N LEU A 14 31.47 -19.18 -25.83
CA LEU A 14 30.79 -17.93 -26.20
C LEU A 14 29.29 -17.97 -25.87
N LEU A 15 28.61 -19.09 -26.12
CA LEU A 15 27.20 -19.27 -25.76
C LEU A 15 26.97 -19.19 -24.24
N LEU A 16 27.84 -19.84 -23.46
CA LEU A 16 27.79 -19.79 -21.99
C LEU A 16 28.06 -18.38 -21.47
N LEU A 17 29.03 -17.66 -22.06
CA LEU A 17 29.33 -16.28 -21.67
C LEU A 17 28.12 -15.35 -21.91
N ASN A 18 27.48 -15.47 -23.07
CA ASN A 18 26.28 -14.68 -23.42
C ASN A 18 25.08 -14.98 -22.51
N PHE A 19 24.92 -16.24 -22.07
CA PHE A 19 23.88 -16.64 -21.13
C PHE A 19 24.12 -16.07 -19.72
N VAL A 20 25.37 -16.06 -19.25
CA VAL A 20 25.73 -15.48 -17.95
C VAL A 20 25.55 -13.96 -17.95
N ILE A 21 25.91 -13.28 -19.05
CA ILE A 21 25.75 -11.82 -19.18
C ILE A 21 24.26 -11.42 -19.16
N THR A 22 23.39 -12.16 -19.85
CA THR A 22 21.95 -11.88 -19.85
C THR A 22 21.29 -12.17 -18.50
N ALA A 23 21.72 -13.21 -17.77
CA ALA A 23 21.22 -13.47 -16.42
C ALA A 23 21.62 -12.38 -15.40
N ALA A 24 22.82 -11.79 -15.54
CA ALA A 24 23.33 -10.74 -14.66
C ALA A 24 22.65 -9.38 -14.86
N THR A 25 22.23 -9.05 -16.09
CA THR A 25 21.54 -7.77 -16.39
C THR A 25 20.08 -7.77 -15.95
N ILE A 26 19.41 -8.94 -15.91
CA ILE A 26 18.02 -9.05 -15.45
C ILE A 26 17.92 -8.88 -13.92
N SER A 27 18.92 -9.36 -13.18
CA SER A 27 18.91 -9.30 -11.70
C SER A 27 19.16 -7.90 -11.12
N THR A 28 19.68 -6.96 -11.91
CA THR A 28 20.14 -5.65 -11.42
C THR A 28 19.23 -4.48 -11.76
N THR A 29 18.18 -4.65 -12.57
CA THR A 29 17.41 -3.51 -13.11
C THR A 29 15.99 -3.32 -12.55
N ASN A 30 15.49 -4.16 -11.64
CA ASN A 30 14.08 -4.06 -11.20
C ASN A 30 13.85 -4.10 -9.68
N LEU A 31 14.75 -3.52 -8.88
CA LEU A 31 14.31 -3.02 -7.58
C LEU A 31 13.86 -1.57 -7.77
N PRO A 32 12.55 -1.26 -7.77
CA PRO A 32 12.14 0.11 -7.54
C PRO A 32 12.57 0.42 -6.11
N SER A 33 13.70 1.09 -5.98
CA SER A 33 14.08 1.83 -4.78
C SER A 33 13.12 3.01 -4.63
N ALA A 34 11.84 2.71 -4.40
CA ALA A 34 10.90 3.65 -3.81
C ALA A 34 11.29 3.76 -2.33
N MET A 35 12.47 4.34 -2.08
CA MET A 35 12.83 4.88 -0.80
C MET A 35 11.70 5.83 -0.43
N ALA A 36 10.93 5.47 0.60
CA ALA A 36 9.86 6.27 1.14
C ALA A 36 10.43 7.68 1.36
N ARG A 37 10.09 8.61 0.48
CA ARG A 37 10.54 9.99 0.58
C ARG A 37 9.90 10.53 1.85
N PRO A 38 10.64 10.78 2.94
CA PRO A 38 10.02 11.34 4.12
C PRO A 38 9.66 12.77 3.71
N TYR A 39 8.37 13.01 3.48
CA TYR A 39 7.88 14.35 3.22
C TYR A 39 8.16 15.15 4.50
N PRO A 40 9.00 16.20 4.47
CA PRO A 40 9.12 17.10 5.60
C PRO A 40 7.91 18.02 5.56
N ARG A 41 6.70 17.47 5.74
CA ARG A 41 5.59 18.31 6.17
C ARG A 41 5.84 18.58 7.63
N LYS A 42 5.94 19.86 7.96
CA LYS A 42 5.68 20.37 9.29
C LYS A 42 4.40 19.67 9.75
N HIS A 43 4.51 18.64 10.58
CA HIS A 43 3.36 17.98 11.17
C HIS A 43 2.77 19.02 12.11
N VAL A 44 1.94 19.91 11.57
CA VAL A 44 0.98 20.65 12.34
C VAL A 44 -0.07 19.61 12.73
N VAL A 45 0.32 18.69 13.62
CA VAL A 45 -0.65 18.10 14.53
C VAL A 45 -1.20 19.32 15.23
N ARG A 46 -2.38 19.79 14.79
CA ARG A 46 -3.17 20.73 15.58
C ARG A 46 -3.14 20.17 16.99
N ALA A 47 -2.55 20.91 17.92
CA ALA A 47 -2.30 20.50 19.30
C ALA A 47 -3.60 20.28 20.10
N GLU A 48 -4.75 20.25 19.43
CA GLU A 48 -6.08 20.20 20.03
C GLU A 48 -6.67 18.78 20.07
N GLY A 49 -5.97 17.78 19.50
CA GLY A 49 -6.39 16.38 19.54
C GLY A 49 -5.75 15.58 20.69
N ASN A 50 -6.50 14.64 21.28
CA ASN A 50 -5.93 13.66 22.20
C ASN A 50 -4.92 12.77 21.45
N PRO A 51 -3.61 12.82 21.74
CA PRO A 51 -2.59 12.07 21.01
C PRO A 51 -2.82 10.55 21.08
N ARG A 52 -3.51 10.06 22.12
CA ARG A 52 -3.86 8.64 22.26
C ARG A 52 -4.80 8.16 21.15
N CYS A 53 -5.66 9.03 20.62
CA CYS A 53 -6.60 8.65 19.57
C CYS A 53 -5.93 8.58 18.19
N GLU A 54 -4.94 9.45 17.94
CA GLU A 54 -4.05 9.32 16.78
C GLU A 54 -3.22 8.03 16.87
N SER A 55 -2.62 7.75 18.04
CA SER A 55 -1.87 6.50 18.25
C SER A 55 -2.77 5.27 18.12
N TRP A 56 -4.01 5.33 18.61
CA TRP A 56 -4.97 4.23 18.47
C TRP A 56 -5.37 4.04 17.00
N LYS A 57 -5.69 5.11 16.26
CA LYS A 57 -5.93 5.03 14.81
C LYS A 57 -4.75 4.37 14.12
N PHE A 58 -3.54 4.87 14.35
CA PHE A 58 -2.33 4.29 13.76
C PHE A 58 -2.18 2.80 14.07
N ALA A 59 -2.43 2.39 15.32
CA ALA A 59 -2.41 0.98 15.71
C ALA A 59 -3.48 0.15 14.97
N VAL A 60 -4.66 0.70 14.68
CA VAL A 60 -5.70 0.03 13.86
C VAL A 60 -5.23 -0.14 12.42
N GLU A 61 -4.71 0.93 11.80
CA GLU A 61 -4.23 0.97 10.40
C GLU A 61 -3.14 -0.07 10.12
N VAL A 62 -2.23 -0.26 11.07
CA VAL A 62 -1.13 -1.23 10.94
C VAL A 62 -1.46 -2.59 11.55
N ASN A 63 -2.73 -2.84 11.87
CA ASN A 63 -3.25 -4.07 12.47
C ASN A 63 -2.54 -4.46 13.80
N ALA A 64 -1.99 -3.48 14.52
CA ALA A 64 -1.35 -3.67 15.83
C ALA A 64 -2.33 -3.54 17.01
N ALA A 65 -3.51 -2.95 16.80
CA ALA A 65 -4.53 -2.79 17.84
C ALA A 65 -5.21 -4.11 18.25
N GLY A 66 -5.01 -5.21 17.51
CA GLY A 66 -5.71 -6.47 17.69
C GLY A 66 -7.20 -6.37 17.35
N SER A 67 -8.01 -7.29 17.85
CA SER A 67 -9.45 -7.25 17.65
C SER A 67 -10.11 -6.17 18.51
N TRP A 68 -10.84 -5.28 17.86
CA TRP A 68 -11.66 -4.26 18.51
C TRP A 68 -13.06 -4.29 17.91
N LYS A 69 -14.04 -3.83 18.68
CA LYS A 69 -15.45 -4.02 18.34
C LYS A 69 -16.23 -2.70 18.20
N SER A 70 -15.65 -1.61 18.67
CA SER A 70 -16.19 -0.25 18.58
C SER A 70 -15.06 0.75 18.76
N VAL A 71 -15.25 1.96 18.28
CA VAL A 71 -14.30 3.05 18.57
C VAL A 71 -14.27 3.30 20.09
N PRO A 72 -13.09 3.47 20.72
CA PRO A 72 -13.00 3.86 22.11
C PRO A 72 -13.78 5.16 22.36
N ARG A 73 -14.64 5.18 23.39
CA ARG A 73 -15.48 6.35 23.72
C ARG A 73 -14.71 7.69 23.73
N PRO A 74 -13.48 7.79 24.29
CA PRO A 74 -12.70 9.02 24.28
C PRO A 74 -12.28 9.50 22.88
N CYS A 75 -12.34 8.64 21.87
CA CYS A 75 -11.87 8.91 20.52
C CYS A 75 -12.99 9.19 19.51
N ILE A 76 -14.27 9.14 19.91
CA ILE A 76 -15.40 9.41 19.00
C ILE A 76 -15.31 10.80 18.38
N ALA A 77 -15.03 11.83 19.19
CA ALA A 77 -14.86 13.20 18.68
C ALA A 77 -13.69 13.28 17.69
N PHE A 78 -12.58 12.62 18.00
CA PHE A 78 -11.43 12.52 17.12
C PHE A 78 -11.79 11.87 15.77
N VAL A 79 -12.52 10.75 15.79
CA VAL A 79 -12.96 10.04 14.58
C VAL A 79 -13.87 10.94 13.74
N ARG A 80 -14.88 11.55 14.36
CA ARG A 80 -15.76 12.51 13.67
C ARG A 80 -14.94 13.61 12.99
N ASP A 81 -14.00 14.22 13.70
CA ASP A 81 -13.23 15.35 13.18
C ASP A 81 -12.24 14.90 12.08
N TYR A 82 -11.74 13.66 12.17
CA TYR A 82 -10.91 13.05 11.12
C TYR A 82 -11.67 12.86 9.79
N PHE A 83 -12.91 12.34 9.84
CA PHE A 83 -13.73 12.09 8.64
C PHE A 83 -14.34 13.35 8.03
N ASN A 84 -14.78 14.30 8.86
CA ASN A 84 -15.42 15.52 8.36
C ASN A 84 -14.41 16.63 8.05
N GLY A 85 -13.16 16.49 8.49
CA GLY A 85 -12.06 17.38 8.13
C GLY A 85 -11.31 16.91 6.88
N ASP A 86 -10.21 17.61 6.57
CA ASP A 86 -9.41 17.31 5.37
C ASP A 86 -8.51 16.07 5.52
N ARG A 87 -8.39 15.52 6.73
CA ARG A 87 -7.41 14.48 7.05
C ARG A 87 -7.71 13.17 6.33
N TYR A 88 -8.93 12.67 6.43
CA TYR A 88 -9.33 11.45 5.72
C TYR A 88 -9.10 11.58 4.21
N LEU A 89 -9.57 12.68 3.59
CA LEU A 89 -9.37 12.92 2.16
C LEU A 89 -7.88 13.03 1.78
N SER A 90 -7.06 13.67 2.62
CA SER A 90 -5.61 13.77 2.39
C SER A 90 -4.94 12.40 2.45
N ASP A 91 -5.30 11.56 3.42
CA ASP A 91 -4.78 10.20 3.56
C ASP A 91 -5.20 9.35 2.35
N SER A 92 -6.48 9.34 1.97
CA SER A 92 -6.99 8.58 0.82
C SER A 92 -6.30 8.99 -0.50
N ARG A 93 -6.13 10.30 -0.75
CA ARG A 93 -5.40 10.80 -1.94
C ARG A 93 -3.96 10.33 -1.97
N THR A 94 -3.32 10.22 -0.81
CA THR A 94 -1.93 9.78 -0.71
C THR A 94 -1.81 8.31 -1.11
N VAL A 95 -2.69 7.44 -0.61
CA VAL A 95 -2.72 6.01 -0.99
C VAL A 95 -3.03 5.85 -2.48
N VAL A 96 -4.04 6.55 -3.02
CA VAL A 96 -4.37 6.52 -4.45
C VAL A 96 -3.17 6.91 -5.32
N ASN A 97 -2.42 7.95 -4.94
CA ASN A 97 -1.23 8.37 -5.68
C ASN A 97 -0.12 7.30 -5.66
N TYR A 98 0.10 6.63 -4.53
CA TYR A 98 1.05 5.52 -4.45
C TYR A 98 0.60 4.32 -5.29
N SER A 99 -0.67 3.95 -5.20
CA SER A 99 -1.26 2.88 -6.02
C SER A 99 -1.14 3.17 -7.51
N LEU A 100 -1.47 4.40 -7.95
CA LEU A 100 -1.36 4.81 -9.36
C LEU A 100 0.10 4.83 -9.84
N THR A 101 1.02 5.31 -9.00
CA THR A 101 2.46 5.30 -9.31
C THR A 101 2.94 3.87 -9.51
N PHE A 102 2.56 2.95 -8.63
CA PHE A 102 2.88 1.53 -8.76
C PHE A 102 2.27 0.94 -10.03
N ALA A 103 0.98 1.17 -10.29
CA ALA A 103 0.27 0.68 -11.47
C ALA A 103 0.98 1.05 -12.78
N ASN A 104 1.44 2.30 -12.89
CA ASN A 104 2.13 2.80 -14.07
C ASN A 104 3.57 2.29 -14.20
N SER A 105 4.17 1.78 -13.12
CA SER A 105 5.54 1.26 -13.11
C SER A 105 5.63 -0.21 -13.54
N VAL A 106 4.53 -0.96 -13.45
CA VAL A 106 4.52 -2.39 -13.75
C VAL A 106 4.47 -2.60 -15.26
N ASN A 107 5.50 -3.24 -15.81
CA ASN A 107 5.49 -3.66 -17.20
C ASN A 107 4.57 -4.86 -17.38
N MET A 108 3.45 -4.65 -18.06
CA MET A 108 2.45 -5.67 -18.35
C MET A 108 2.84 -6.60 -19.50
N ALA A 109 4.04 -6.45 -20.09
CA ALA A 109 4.52 -7.26 -21.20
C ALA A 109 4.96 -8.65 -20.73
N GLY A 110 4.26 -9.68 -21.23
CA GLY A 110 4.72 -11.07 -21.16
C GLY A 110 3.76 -12.03 -20.47
N LYS A 111 2.56 -12.23 -21.00
CA LYS A 111 1.88 -13.54 -20.95
C LYS A 111 1.03 -13.67 -22.19
N GLU A 112 1.43 -14.53 -23.12
CA GLU A 112 0.68 -14.85 -24.34
C GLU A 112 -0.78 -15.30 -24.05
N ASN A 113 -1.14 -15.58 -22.78
CA ASN A 113 -2.48 -15.96 -22.34
C ASN A 113 -2.96 -15.31 -21.01
N GLY A 114 -2.27 -14.30 -20.46
CA GLY A 114 -2.58 -13.75 -19.12
C GLY A 114 -3.25 -12.37 -19.16
N ARG A 115 -4.45 -12.24 -18.59
CA ARG A 115 -5.11 -10.93 -18.37
C ARG A 115 -4.62 -10.31 -17.06
N ASN A 116 -4.36 -9.00 -17.09
CA ASN A 116 -4.01 -8.23 -15.91
C ASN A 116 -5.28 -7.72 -15.23
N ALA A 117 -5.32 -7.75 -13.90
CA ALA A 117 -6.46 -7.29 -13.13
C ALA A 117 -5.99 -6.51 -11.90
N TRP A 118 -6.83 -5.56 -11.48
CA TRP A 118 -6.71 -4.85 -10.21
C TRP A 118 -7.97 -5.12 -9.41
N VAL A 119 -7.81 -5.58 -8.17
CA VAL A 119 -8.93 -5.90 -7.30
C VAL A 119 -9.13 -4.74 -6.33
N PHE A 120 -10.38 -4.30 -6.20
CA PHE A 120 -10.80 -3.27 -5.27
C PHE A 120 -11.87 -3.85 -4.36
N ASP A 121 -11.78 -3.53 -3.07
CA ASP A 121 -12.92 -3.64 -2.18
C ASP A 121 -13.95 -2.56 -2.51
N VAL A 122 -15.19 -2.72 -2.03
CA VAL A 122 -16.28 -1.78 -2.29
C VAL A 122 -16.45 -0.81 -1.13
N ASP A 123 -16.76 -1.33 0.04
CA ASP A 123 -17.08 -0.54 1.22
C ASP A 123 -15.80 0.12 1.77
N GLU A 124 -15.88 1.42 2.07
CA GLU A 124 -14.79 2.30 2.52
C GLU A 124 -13.59 2.45 1.56
N THR A 125 -13.55 1.68 0.46
CA THR A 125 -12.56 1.79 -0.61
C THR A 125 -13.08 2.54 -1.83
N LEU A 126 -14.16 2.06 -2.45
CA LEU A 126 -14.79 2.69 -3.62
C LEU A 126 -16.02 3.52 -3.23
N LEU A 127 -16.75 3.09 -2.19
CA LEU A 127 -17.96 3.72 -1.69
C LEU A 127 -17.81 4.06 -0.20
N SER A 128 -18.19 5.28 0.18
CA SER A 128 -18.09 5.72 1.57
C SER A 128 -19.39 5.48 2.34
N ASN A 129 -19.31 4.76 3.45
CA ASN A 129 -20.41 4.66 4.43
C ASN A 129 -20.43 5.81 5.44
N LEU A 130 -19.66 6.88 5.23
CA LEU A 130 -19.64 8.04 6.12
C LEU A 130 -21.03 8.64 6.42
N PRO A 131 -21.99 8.73 5.46
CA PRO A 131 -23.35 9.18 5.78
C PRO A 131 -24.03 8.30 6.84
N TYR A 132 -23.83 6.99 6.78
CA TYR A 132 -24.34 6.04 7.78
C TYR A 132 -23.63 6.24 9.13
N TYR A 133 -22.30 6.35 9.15
CA TYR A 133 -21.56 6.56 10.41
C TYR A 133 -21.92 7.88 11.11
N ARG A 134 -22.21 8.94 10.34
CA ARG A 134 -22.58 10.25 10.88
C ARG A 134 -23.85 10.21 11.73
N VAL A 135 -24.85 9.43 11.32
CA VAL A 135 -26.11 9.30 12.06
C VAL A 135 -26.08 8.17 13.09
N ASN A 136 -25.08 7.28 13.04
CA ASN A 136 -24.89 6.16 13.97
C ASN A 136 -23.72 6.37 14.95
N GLY A 137 -23.32 7.62 15.19
CA GLY A 137 -22.36 7.96 16.24
C GLY A 137 -20.92 7.53 15.99
N TYR A 138 -20.49 7.44 14.73
CA TYR A 138 -19.10 7.19 14.34
C TYR A 138 -18.48 5.93 14.97
N GLY A 139 -19.25 4.84 15.02
CA GLY A 139 -18.78 3.58 15.58
C GLY A 139 -18.83 3.47 17.11
N LEU A 140 -19.61 4.35 17.75
CA LEU A 140 -19.94 4.26 19.18
C LEU A 140 -20.85 3.05 19.47
N ALA A 141 -21.80 2.76 18.58
CA ALA A 141 -22.73 1.65 18.71
C ALA A 141 -22.18 0.38 18.08
N PHE A 142 -22.25 -0.71 18.83
CA PHE A 142 -22.08 -2.06 18.30
C PHE A 142 -23.27 -2.39 17.39
N ASN A 143 -23.01 -2.63 16.11
CA ASN A 143 -23.95 -3.38 15.27
C ASN A 143 -23.24 -4.65 14.81
N VAL A 144 -23.79 -5.81 15.17
CA VAL A 144 -23.23 -7.16 14.97
C VAL A 144 -23.03 -7.57 13.49
N HIS A 145 -23.36 -6.68 12.55
CA HIS A 145 -23.24 -6.89 11.11
C HIS A 145 -22.27 -5.93 10.41
N SER A 146 -21.64 -5.01 11.16
CA SER A 146 -20.69 -4.06 10.60
C SER A 146 -19.32 -4.35 11.22
N ASN A 147 -18.48 -5.10 10.49
CA ASN A 147 -17.05 -5.01 10.76
C ASN A 147 -16.69 -3.55 10.53
N LEU A 148 -16.31 -2.87 11.61
CA LEU A 148 -16.17 -1.42 11.60
C LEU A 148 -14.81 -1.07 11.00
N TYR A 149 -14.70 -1.17 9.68
CA TYR A 149 -13.52 -0.74 8.93
C TYR A 149 -13.57 0.77 8.72
N ILE A 150 -13.68 1.53 9.82
CA ILE A 150 -13.71 2.99 9.75
C ILE A 150 -12.44 3.50 9.07
N PHE A 151 -11.29 2.85 9.31
CA PHE A 151 -9.97 3.33 8.93
C PHE A 151 -9.32 2.54 7.80
N SER A 152 -9.96 1.51 7.25
CA SER A 152 -9.35 0.70 6.17
C SER A 152 -9.63 1.29 4.79
#